data_AF-A0AA36CJL6-F1
#
_entry.id   AF-A0AA36CJL6-F1
#
_cell.length_a   1.000
_cell.length_b   1.000
_cell.length_c   1.000
_cell.angle_alpha   90.00
_cell.angle_beta   90.00
_cell.angle_gamma   90.00
#
_symmetry.space_group_name_H-M   'P 1'
#
loop_
_entity.id
_entity.type
_entity.pdbx_description
1 polymer ?
#
loop_
_entity_poly.entity_id
_entity_poly.type
_entity_poly.pdbx_seq_one_letter_code
_entity_poly.pdbx_strand_id
1 'polypeptide(L)'
;STKEDDKLTEEDTKRQSASKGKDVHCLDATRVVLKTDFGNYTTADGDYIHANWISYDYMERKFIATQGPKDNTIEDFWRMVFQENAVAIISVWDCQRRRTKFAEYFPSKAGD
;
A
#
# COMPACT_ATOMS: atom_id res chain seq x y z
N SER A 1 10.46 -29.00 -11.29
CA SER A 1 10.19 -28.66 -12.71
C SER A 1 8.76 -28.22 -12.80
N THR A 2 8.52 -26.92 -12.63
CA THR A 2 7.41 -26.20 -13.28
C THR A 2 7.76 -24.72 -13.16
N LYS A 3 8.22 -24.17 -14.28
CA LYS A 3 8.31 -22.74 -14.55
C LYS A 3 7.01 -22.42 -15.27
N GLU A 4 6.12 -21.64 -14.67
CA GLU A 4 4.82 -21.14 -15.20
C GLU A 4 4.24 -20.36 -13.99
N ASP A 5 4.00 -19.05 -13.95
CA ASP A 5 3.90 -18.01 -14.98
C ASP A 5 4.16 -16.62 -14.34
N ASP A 6 5.36 -16.07 -14.51
CA ASP A 6 5.69 -14.66 -14.21
C ASP A 6 5.30 -13.77 -15.42
N LYS A 7 4.05 -13.82 -15.87
CA LYS A 7 3.54 -12.89 -16.88
C LYS A 7 2.84 -11.71 -16.22
N LEU A 8 3.66 -10.73 -15.83
CA LEU A 8 3.24 -9.37 -15.51
C LEU A 8 2.35 -8.81 -16.64
N THR A 9 1.20 -8.24 -16.28
CA THR A 9 0.30 -7.66 -17.27
C THR A 9 0.84 -6.31 -17.77
N GLU A 10 0.39 -5.87 -18.95
CA GLU A 10 0.79 -4.57 -19.52
C GLU A 10 0.35 -3.40 -18.62
N GLU A 11 -0.74 -3.57 -17.85
CA GLU A 11 -1.18 -2.59 -16.85
C GLU A 11 -0.24 -2.52 -15.65
N ASP A 12 0.25 -3.67 -15.17
CA ASP A 12 1.24 -3.73 -14.07
C ASP A 12 2.55 -3.06 -14.49
N THR A 13 2.98 -3.29 -15.74
CA THR A 13 4.20 -2.69 -16.31
C THR A 13 4.06 -1.16 -16.41
N LYS A 14 2.89 -0.68 -16.81
CA LYS A 14 2.61 0.76 -16.87
C LYS A 14 2.57 1.40 -15.48
N ARG A 15 2.05 0.70 -14.47
CA ARG A 15 1.97 1.16 -13.07
C ARG A 15 3.33 1.12 -12.36
N GLN A 16 4.18 0.15 -12.69
CA GLN A 16 5.59 0.11 -12.29
C GLN A 16 6.36 1.34 -12.81
N SER A 17 6.09 1.75 -14.05
CA SER A 17 6.71 2.94 -14.64
C SER A 17 6.28 4.27 -13.98
N ALA A 18 5.13 4.29 -13.29
CA ALA A 18 4.68 5.43 -12.48
C ALA A 18 5.36 5.50 -11.10
N SER A 19 6.05 4.43 -10.67
CA SER A 19 6.93 4.43 -9.50
C SER A 19 8.33 4.89 -9.88
N LYS A 20 8.49 6.21 -10.12
CA LYS A 20 9.81 6.78 -10.44
C LYS A 20 10.68 6.89 -9.17
N GLY A 21 11.29 5.77 -8.77
CA GLY A 21 12.32 5.72 -7.75
C GLY A 21 12.70 4.29 -7.36
N LYS A 22 13.91 3.87 -7.79
CA LYS A 22 14.65 2.64 -7.39
C LYS A 22 13.78 1.46 -6.95
N ASP A 23 13.50 0.55 -7.90
CA ASP A 23 12.77 -0.71 -7.78
C ASP A 23 12.62 -1.27 -6.36
N VAL A 24 11.46 -0.98 -5.76
CA VAL A 24 10.89 -1.79 -4.68
C VAL A 24 9.66 -2.45 -5.28
N HIS A 25 9.83 -3.67 -5.80
CA HIS A 25 8.74 -4.45 -6.38
C HIS A 25 7.78 -4.91 -5.27
N CYS A 26 6.49 -4.71 -5.48
CA CYS A 26 5.47 -5.40 -4.69
C CYS A 26 5.45 -6.86 -5.13
N LEU A 27 5.57 -7.77 -4.16
CA LEU A 27 5.46 -9.20 -4.43
C LEU A 27 3.98 -9.58 -4.45
N ASP A 28 3.48 -10.08 -5.58
CA ASP A 28 2.07 -10.46 -5.67
C ASP A 28 1.69 -11.57 -4.66
N ALA A 29 2.63 -12.47 -4.35
CA ALA A 29 2.42 -13.56 -3.41
C ALA A 29 2.07 -13.11 -1.98
N THR A 30 2.48 -11.91 -1.57
CA THR A 30 2.22 -11.38 -0.22
C THR A 30 1.52 -10.03 -0.25
N ARG A 31 0.99 -9.61 -1.40
CA ARG A 31 0.34 -8.29 -1.52
C ARG A 31 -0.89 -8.23 -0.64
N VAL A 32 -1.17 -7.04 -0.12
CA VAL A 32 -2.46 -6.76 0.52
C VAL A 32 -3.49 -6.52 -0.58
N VAL A 33 -4.61 -7.24 -0.51
CA VAL A 33 -5.70 -7.14 -1.48
C VAL A 33 -6.82 -6.33 -0.84
N LEU A 34 -7.17 -5.18 -1.42
CA LEU A 34 -8.26 -4.35 -0.93
C LEU A 34 -9.61 -4.96 -1.33
N LYS A 35 -10.51 -5.09 -0.36
CA LYS A 35 -11.87 -5.57 -0.59
C LYS A 35 -12.67 -4.48 -1.29
N THR A 36 -13.36 -4.87 -2.35
CA THR A 36 -14.28 -4.01 -3.11
C THR A 36 -15.61 -3.79 -2.42
N ASP A 37 -15.91 -4.61 -1.41
CA ASP A 37 -17.25 -4.68 -0.80
C ASP A 37 -17.45 -3.68 0.35
N PHE A 38 -16.60 -2.65 0.44
CA PHE A 38 -16.71 -1.59 1.43
C PHE A 38 -17.78 -0.56 1.02
N GLY A 39 -19.05 -0.95 1.11
CA GLY A 39 -20.19 -0.09 0.75
C GLY A 39 -20.24 0.27 -0.74
N ASN A 40 -20.73 1.45 -1.08
CA ASN A 40 -20.78 1.95 -2.48
C ASN A 40 -19.43 2.53 -2.97
N TYR A 41 -18.34 2.24 -2.27
CA TYR A 41 -17.05 2.87 -2.52
C TYR A 41 -16.21 2.03 -3.49
N THR A 42 -16.34 2.35 -4.78
CA THR A 42 -15.45 1.86 -5.85
C THR A 42 -14.35 2.89 -6.07
N THR A 43 -13.12 2.59 -5.68
CA THR A 43 -11.96 3.40 -6.09
C THR A 43 -11.64 3.17 -7.55
N ALA A 44 -11.08 4.19 -8.20
CA ALA A 44 -10.66 4.10 -9.60
C ALA A 44 -9.60 3.01 -9.84
N ASP A 45 -8.89 2.57 -8.78
CA ASP A 45 -7.77 1.64 -8.83
C ASP A 45 -8.10 0.20 -8.33
N GLY A 46 -9.35 -0.09 -8.00
CA GLY A 46 -9.80 -1.46 -7.70
C GLY A 46 -9.28 -2.04 -6.38
N ASP A 47 -8.70 -3.25 -6.43
CA ASP A 47 -8.22 -4.03 -5.28
C ASP A 47 -6.73 -3.80 -4.95
N TYR A 48 -6.04 -2.95 -5.73
CA TYR A 48 -4.59 -2.81 -5.66
C TYR A 48 -4.12 -1.72 -4.70
N ILE A 49 -3.13 -2.05 -3.89
CA ILE A 49 -2.32 -1.11 -3.11
C ILE A 49 -0.87 -1.61 -3.05
N HIS A 50 0.10 -0.70 -3.07
CA HIS A 50 1.52 -1.04 -2.98
C HIS A 50 1.91 -1.36 -1.53
N ALA A 51 1.42 -2.49 -1.04
CA ALA A 51 1.62 -2.98 0.32
C ALA A 51 1.76 -4.51 0.36
N ASN A 52 2.62 -5.00 1.25
CA ASN A 52 2.91 -6.42 1.43
C ASN A 52 2.88 -6.84 2.89
N TRP A 53 2.37 -8.04 3.13
CA TRP A 53 2.50 -8.72 4.42
C TRP A 53 3.96 -9.12 4.67
N ILE A 54 4.41 -8.82 5.88
CA ILE A 54 5.66 -9.31 6.46
C ILE A 54 5.28 -10.19 7.64
N SER A 55 5.56 -11.48 7.50
CA SER A 55 5.42 -12.48 8.55
C SER A 55 6.62 -13.39 8.57
N TYR A 56 7.06 -13.78 9.76
CA TYR A 56 8.10 -14.77 9.96
C TYR A 56 7.55 -15.88 10.86
N ASP A 57 7.95 -17.13 10.64
CA ASP A 57 7.43 -18.29 11.37
C ASP A 57 7.61 -18.20 12.90
N TYR A 58 8.64 -17.48 13.34
CA TYR A 58 8.98 -17.27 14.75
C TYR A 58 8.39 -15.98 15.34
N MET A 59 7.67 -15.16 14.55
CA MET A 59 6.98 -13.96 15.03
C MET A 59 5.47 -14.19 15.04
N GLU A 60 4.85 -14.04 16.20
CA GLU A 60 3.39 -14.10 16.35
C GLU A 60 2.69 -12.90 15.67
N ARG A 61 3.40 -11.76 15.57
CA ARG A 61 2.87 -10.52 14.98
C ARG A 61 3.18 -10.46 13.49
N LYS A 62 2.15 -10.13 12.71
CA LYS A 62 2.26 -9.81 11.29
C LYS A 62 2.31 -8.30 11.11
N PHE A 63 3.07 -7.85 10.13
CA PHE A 63 3.20 -6.44 9.79
C PHE A 63 2.80 -6.25 8.34
N ILE A 64 2.38 -5.03 8.01
CA ILE A 64 2.19 -4.59 6.63
C ILE A 64 3.25 -3.53 6.36
N ALA A 65 4.08 -3.77 5.34
CA ALA A 65 4.95 -2.75 4.80
C ALA A 65 4.31 -2.15 3.56
N THR A 66 4.28 -0.83 3.49
CA THR A 66 3.74 -0.07 2.36
C THR A 66 4.66 1.10 2.06
N GLN A 67 4.63 1.58 0.81
CA GLN A 67 5.14 2.90 0.51
C GLN A 67 4.35 3.97 1.28
N GLY A 68 4.96 5.16 1.44
CA GLY A 68 4.22 6.31 1.95
C GLY A 68 3.05 6.66 1.01
N PRO A 69 1.86 6.99 1.54
CA PRO A 69 0.70 7.34 0.73
C PRO A 69 1.01 8.49 -0.23
N LYS A 70 0.52 8.38 -1.46
CA LYS A 70 0.50 9.44 -2.46
C LYS A 70 -0.88 10.12 -2.44
N ASP A 71 -1.01 11.31 -3.03
CA ASP A 71 -2.27 12.07 -3.01
C ASP A 71 -3.44 11.25 -3.55
N ASN A 72 -3.20 10.41 -4.56
CA ASN A 72 -4.20 9.55 -5.16
C ASN A 72 -4.42 8.20 -4.45
N THR A 73 -3.64 7.87 -3.41
CA THR A 73 -3.72 6.58 -2.69
C THR A 73 -3.95 6.73 -1.19
N ILE A 74 -4.25 7.94 -0.70
CA ILE A 74 -4.57 8.18 0.73
C ILE A 74 -5.81 7.38 1.14
N GLU A 75 -6.84 7.38 0.29
CA GLU A 75 -8.09 6.70 0.61
C GLU A 75 -7.91 5.18 0.64
N ASP A 76 -7.17 4.62 -0.32
CA ASP A 76 -6.78 3.21 -0.35
C ASP A 76 -5.95 2.82 0.88
N PHE A 77 -5.05 3.69 1.33
CA PHE A 77 -4.26 3.48 2.54
C PHE A 77 -5.14 3.37 3.79
N TRP A 78 -6.11 4.26 3.97
CA TRP A 78 -7.03 4.19 5.11
C TRP A 78 -7.99 3.00 5.02
N ARG A 79 -8.42 2.65 3.80
CA ARG A 79 -9.20 1.42 3.56
C ARG A 79 -8.43 0.18 3.98
N MET A 80 -7.13 0.10 3.65
CA MET A 80 -6.24 -0.97 4.11
C MET A 80 -6.17 -1.02 5.64
N VAL A 81 -5.93 0.13 6.28
CA VAL A 81 -5.81 0.23 7.75
C VAL A 81 -7.07 -0.26 8.44
N PHE A 82 -8.24 0.15 7.95
CA PHE A 82 -9.51 -0.27 8.51
C PHE A 82 -9.79 -1.75 8.25
N GLN A 83 -9.61 -2.22 7.01
CA GLN A 83 -9.83 -3.61 6.61
C GLN A 83 -8.99 -4.59 7.43
N GLU A 84 -7.72 -4.27 7.63
CA GLU A 84 -6.76 -5.13 8.31
C GLU A 84 -6.73 -4.91 9.83
N ASN A 85 -7.63 -4.05 10.35
CA ASN A 85 -7.69 -3.67 11.76
C ASN A 85 -6.33 -3.25 12.33
N ALA A 86 -5.58 -2.45 11.57
CA ALA A 86 -4.25 -2.03 11.99
C ALA A 86 -4.33 -1.08 13.20
N VAL A 87 -3.75 -1.51 14.32
CA VAL A 87 -3.81 -0.78 15.60
C VAL A 87 -2.76 0.33 15.71
N ALA A 88 -1.72 0.27 14.89
CA ALA A 88 -0.62 1.24 14.92
C ALA A 88 -0.06 1.46 13.51
N ILE A 89 0.23 2.72 13.19
CA ILE A 89 0.93 3.14 11.96
C ILE A 89 2.27 3.71 12.39
N ILE A 90 3.36 3.13 11.92
CA ILE A 90 4.73 3.57 12.22
C ILE A 90 5.35 4.08 10.93
N SER A 91 5.64 5.39 10.88
CA SER A 91 6.42 5.99 9.79
C SER A 91 7.90 5.98 10.17
N VAL A 92 8.74 5.36 9.33
CA VAL A 92 10.20 5.33 9.53
C VAL A 92 10.91 6.57 8.98
N TRP A 93 10.17 7.52 8.39
CA TRP A 93 10.68 8.82 7.94
C TRP A 93 9.86 9.98 8.50
N ASP A 94 10.48 11.15 8.50
CA ASP A 94 9.85 12.42 8.87
C ASP A 94 8.83 12.82 7.78
N CYS A 95 7.56 12.55 8.07
CA CYS A 95 6.43 12.87 7.19
C CYS A 95 6.21 14.40 7.08
N GLN A 96 6.61 15.19 8.09
CA GLN A 96 6.39 16.64 8.11
C GLN A 96 7.44 17.40 7.29
N ARG A 97 8.69 16.94 7.25
CA ARG A 97 9.78 17.61 6.51
C ARG A 97 9.89 17.22 5.04
N ARG A 98 9.26 16.13 4.58
CA ARG A 98 9.35 15.63 3.20
C ARG A 98 8.02 15.67 2.42
N ARG A 99 7.26 16.75 2.60
CA ARG A 99 6.01 17.05 1.86
C ARG A 99 6.10 16.95 0.34
N THR A 100 7.30 17.07 -0.23
CA THR A 100 7.53 16.96 -1.68
C THR A 100 7.51 15.53 -2.22
N LYS A 101 7.48 14.49 -1.36
CA LYS A 101 7.51 13.08 -1.81
C LYS A 101 6.32 12.23 -1.34
N PHE A 102 5.63 12.65 -0.28
CA PHE A 102 4.51 11.90 0.30
C PHE A 102 3.39 12.86 0.69
N ALA A 103 2.16 12.36 0.56
CA ALA A 103 0.98 13.11 0.91
C ALA A 103 0.76 13.15 2.43
N GLU A 104 0.16 14.23 2.92
CA GLU A 104 -0.26 14.31 4.32
C GLU A 104 -1.54 13.48 4.49
N TYR A 105 -1.39 12.29 5.06
CA TYR A 105 -2.48 11.31 5.18
C TYR A 105 -3.19 11.34 6.54
N PHE A 106 -2.67 12.10 7.51
CA PHE A 106 -3.28 12.29 8.81
C PHE A 106 -3.34 13.80 9.12
N PRO A 107 -4.35 14.29 9.85
CA PRO A 107 -4.51 15.71 10.11
C PRO A 107 -3.33 16.24 10.95
N SER A 108 -2.62 17.26 10.47
CA SER A 108 -1.57 17.95 11.25
C SER A 108 -2.12 18.88 12.34
N LYS A 109 -3.44 19.16 12.33
CA LYS A 109 -4.13 19.99 13.32
C LYS A 109 -5.37 19.28 13.82
N ALA A 110 -5.61 19.37 15.13
CA ALA A 110 -6.84 18.84 15.71
C ALA A 110 -8.01 19.80 15.41
N GLY A 111 -9.00 19.32 14.65
CA GLY A 111 -10.30 20.00 14.49
C GLY A 111 -10.63 20.62 13.13
N ASP A 112 -9.95 20.22 12.04
CA ASP A 112 -10.33 20.59 10.66
C ASP A 112 -11.27 19.55 10.04
#